data_AF-A0A381YL81-F1
#
_entry.id   AF-A0A381YL81-F1
#
_cell.length_a   1.000
_cell.length_b   1.000
_cell.length_c   1.000
_cell.angle_alpha   90.00
_cell.angle_beta   90.00
_cell.angle_gamma   90.00
#
_symmetry.space_group_name_H-M   'P 1'
#
loop_
_entity.id
_entity.type
_entity.pdbx_description
1 polymer ?
#
loop_
_entity_poly.entity_id
_entity_poly.type
_entity_poly.pdbx_seq_one_letter_code
_entity_poly.pdbx_strand_id
1 'polypeptide(L)'
;MTIIHHKQLKSLFLVITALLIASSSPEIFAEAPKLYTNQSVYSPQHPLFVYGEGPPNQPLIVRLFAPDGTTANFEQTMAKNDGSFSTTLMKWPQPSTDLPYGTYVVQVVAQSGESERKNIKFAASSELVTVPIERSVQVIVFAPEIAASDRPFRVFVQVSSDGHLVHGKVKTLLSASHVHTPSDSVRSLTQELEQLHEGLYFVEYKPTHEGTYVFHMVANHQGTVSHGSAATLVLGQDLAGLSQEIVSLNQVLTTASTELDTLQSDIHGFGTTLESASDKINSGVSEIDTSVSSMSSAVTNIEEASLQVNSLLFPIVGSIAVIVALQITILARRR
;
A
#
# COMPACT_ATOMS: atom_id res chain seq x y z
N MET A 1 -42.39 -62.83 -50.56
CA MET A 1 -41.81 -63.07 -49.22
C MET A 1 -40.29 -63.34 -49.24
N THR A 2 -39.68 -63.57 -50.40
CA THR A 2 -38.25 -63.94 -50.56
C THR A 2 -37.27 -62.75 -50.56
N ILE A 3 -37.71 -61.54 -50.95
CA ILE A 3 -36.85 -60.35 -51.04
C ILE A 3 -36.56 -59.73 -49.65
N ILE A 4 -37.49 -59.87 -48.70
CA ILE A 4 -37.38 -59.31 -47.34
C ILE A 4 -36.33 -60.08 -46.51
N HIS A 5 -36.25 -61.41 -46.66
CA HIS A 5 -35.26 -62.23 -45.97
C HIS A 5 -33.82 -61.94 -46.42
N HIS A 6 -33.60 -61.63 -47.71
CA HIS A 6 -32.25 -61.33 -48.20
C HIS A 6 -31.70 -59.99 -47.71
N LYS A 7 -32.58 -58.98 -47.54
CA LYS A 7 -32.21 -57.66 -46.99
C LYS A 7 -31.92 -57.72 -45.48
N GLN A 8 -32.71 -58.50 -44.75
CA GLN A 8 -32.52 -58.77 -43.32
C GLN A 8 -31.21 -59.54 -43.04
N LEU A 9 -30.88 -60.54 -43.85
CA LEU A 9 -29.66 -61.33 -43.68
C LEU A 9 -28.38 -60.52 -43.98
N LYS A 10 -28.42 -59.64 -44.99
CA LYS A 10 -27.33 -58.70 -45.29
C LYS A 10 -27.12 -57.66 -44.20
N SER A 11 -28.20 -57.14 -43.61
CA SER A 11 -28.12 -56.21 -42.48
C SER A 11 -27.54 -56.87 -41.24
N LEU A 12 -27.89 -58.13 -40.98
CA LEU A 12 -27.39 -58.90 -39.84
C LEU A 12 -25.88 -59.16 -39.96
N PHE A 13 -25.40 -59.49 -41.16
CA PHE A 13 -23.96 -59.68 -41.41
C PHE A 13 -23.17 -58.39 -41.20
N LEU A 14 -23.73 -57.24 -41.59
CA LEU A 14 -23.10 -55.92 -41.43
C LEU A 14 -23.03 -55.49 -39.96
N VAL A 15 -24.08 -55.78 -39.18
CA VAL A 15 -24.09 -55.56 -37.73
C VAL A 15 -23.10 -56.47 -37.01
N ILE A 16 -23.03 -57.76 -37.37
CA ILE A 16 -22.08 -58.71 -36.79
C ILE A 16 -20.64 -58.32 -37.14
N THR A 17 -20.39 -57.87 -38.37
CA THR A 17 -19.06 -57.41 -38.79
C THR A 17 -18.66 -56.12 -38.07
N ALA A 18 -19.58 -55.17 -37.91
CA ALA A 18 -19.33 -53.95 -37.13
C ALA A 18 -19.08 -54.24 -35.65
N LEU A 19 -19.80 -55.22 -35.07
CA LEU A 19 -19.59 -55.66 -33.70
C LEU A 19 -18.25 -56.40 -33.54
N LEU A 20 -17.83 -57.21 -34.52
CA LEU A 20 -16.51 -57.85 -34.53
C LEU A 20 -15.38 -56.84 -34.65
N ILE A 21 -15.54 -55.79 -35.47
CA ILE A 21 -14.55 -54.71 -35.61
C ILE A 21 -14.47 -53.89 -34.31
N ALA A 22 -15.60 -53.60 -33.67
CA ALA A 22 -15.64 -52.93 -32.37
C ALA A 22 -15.06 -53.78 -31.22
N SER A 23 -15.17 -55.10 -31.29
CA SER A 23 -14.60 -56.02 -30.29
C SER A 23 -13.14 -56.40 -30.54
N SER A 24 -12.63 -56.14 -31.76
CA SER A 24 -11.25 -56.46 -32.16
C SER A 24 -10.36 -55.22 -32.30
N SER A 25 -10.88 -54.02 -32.09
CA SER A 25 -10.05 -52.86 -31.78
C SER A 25 -9.44 -53.10 -30.39
N PRO A 26 -8.10 -53.23 -30.26
CA PRO A 26 -7.50 -53.14 -28.94
C PRO A 26 -7.92 -51.78 -28.38
N GLU A 27 -8.65 -51.78 -27.27
CA GLU A 27 -8.76 -50.59 -26.44
C GLU A 27 -7.33 -50.29 -25.98
N ILE A 28 -6.62 -49.43 -26.74
CA ILE A 28 -5.34 -48.88 -26.32
C ILE A 28 -5.66 -47.84 -25.24
N PHE A 29 -6.16 -48.31 -24.09
CA PHE A 29 -5.97 -47.58 -22.86
C PHE A 29 -4.48 -47.68 -22.58
N ALA A 30 -3.78 -46.56 -22.63
CA ALA A 30 -2.48 -46.50 -22.00
C ALA A 30 -2.72 -46.82 -20.51
N GLU A 31 -2.10 -47.89 -20.03
CA GLU A 31 -2.13 -48.21 -18.60
C GLU A 31 -1.12 -47.30 -17.93
N ALA A 32 -1.57 -46.57 -16.91
CA ALA A 32 -0.69 -45.72 -16.13
C ALA A 32 0.46 -46.58 -15.56
N PRO A 33 1.71 -46.14 -15.68
CA PRO A 33 2.83 -46.95 -15.26
C PRO A 33 2.81 -47.18 -13.73
N LYS A 34 3.25 -48.34 -13.26
CA LYS A 34 3.41 -48.63 -11.83
C LYS A 34 4.83 -48.30 -11.39
N LEU A 35 4.97 -47.70 -10.21
CA LEU A 35 6.25 -47.19 -9.72
C LEU A 35 6.59 -47.73 -8.32
N TYR A 36 7.74 -48.37 -8.21
CA TYR A 36 8.32 -48.83 -6.97
C TYR A 36 9.77 -48.38 -6.82
N THR A 37 10.24 -48.38 -5.57
CA THR A 37 11.60 -48.02 -5.18
C THR A 37 12.10 -49.07 -4.20
N ASN A 38 13.42 -49.29 -4.15
CA ASN A 38 13.99 -50.28 -3.24
C ASN A 38 13.83 -49.92 -1.76
N GLN A 39 13.67 -48.63 -1.43
CA GLN A 39 13.41 -48.13 -0.08
C GLN A 39 12.47 -46.91 -0.16
N SER A 40 11.97 -46.49 0.99
CA SER A 40 11.18 -45.25 1.13
C SER A 40 12.01 -44.14 1.78
N VAL A 41 13.00 -44.49 2.60
CA VAL A 41 13.94 -43.56 3.25
C VAL A 41 15.36 -43.94 2.85
N TYR A 42 16.16 -42.96 2.48
CA TYR A 42 17.53 -43.12 2.00
C TYR A 42 18.49 -42.28 2.83
N SER A 43 19.71 -42.80 3.01
CA SER A 43 20.84 -42.10 3.62
C SER A 43 22.00 -42.03 2.63
N PRO A 44 23.06 -41.24 2.90
CA PRO A 44 24.21 -41.15 2.01
C PRO A 44 24.77 -42.53 1.65
N GLN A 45 25.22 -42.68 0.40
CA GLN A 45 25.70 -43.91 -0.22
C GLN A 45 24.64 -44.98 -0.57
N HIS A 46 23.37 -44.82 -0.19
CA HIS A 46 22.33 -45.75 -0.66
C HIS A 46 22.04 -45.56 -2.15
N PRO A 47 21.90 -46.64 -2.94
CA PRO A 47 21.43 -46.54 -4.32
C PRO A 47 19.91 -46.37 -4.37
N LEU A 48 19.45 -45.41 -5.17
CA LEU A 48 18.04 -45.27 -5.54
C LEU A 48 17.76 -46.14 -6.76
N PHE A 49 17.22 -47.32 -6.51
CA PHE A 49 16.77 -48.25 -7.54
C PHE A 49 15.26 -48.07 -7.76
N VAL A 50 14.90 -47.84 -9.02
CA VAL A 50 13.52 -47.58 -9.45
C VAL A 50 13.08 -48.68 -10.40
N TYR A 51 11.91 -49.25 -10.18
CA TYR A 51 11.38 -50.36 -10.97
C TYR A 51 9.86 -50.36 -10.98
N GLY A 52 9.27 -51.10 -11.93
CA GLY A 52 7.83 -51.25 -12.03
C GLY A 52 7.38 -51.73 -13.40
N GLU A 53 6.18 -51.33 -13.78
CA GLU A 53 5.51 -51.73 -15.03
C GLU A 53 5.16 -50.49 -15.85
N GLY A 54 5.28 -50.56 -17.17
CA GLY A 54 4.82 -49.53 -18.09
C GLY A 54 4.45 -50.14 -19.44
N PRO A 55 4.04 -49.32 -20.41
CA PRO A 55 3.64 -49.81 -21.73
C PRO A 55 4.76 -50.66 -22.39
N PRO A 56 4.49 -51.92 -22.79
CA PRO A 56 5.52 -52.81 -23.31
C PRO A 56 6.27 -52.25 -24.52
N ASN A 57 7.59 -52.43 -24.54
CA ASN A 57 8.49 -51.96 -25.59
C ASN A 57 8.46 -50.45 -25.86
N GLN A 58 8.02 -49.65 -24.88
CA GLN A 58 8.02 -48.19 -24.99
C GLN A 58 9.08 -47.56 -24.08
N PRO A 59 9.63 -46.40 -24.48
CA PRO A 59 10.50 -45.62 -23.63
C PRO A 59 9.73 -45.02 -22.44
N LEU A 60 10.39 -45.01 -21.29
CA LEU A 60 9.95 -44.39 -20.05
C LEU A 60 10.99 -43.37 -19.60
N ILE A 61 10.54 -42.25 -19.05
CA ILE A 61 11.40 -41.26 -18.40
C ILE A 61 11.20 -41.35 -16.90
N VAL A 62 12.27 -41.63 -16.17
CA VAL A 62 12.30 -41.61 -14.70
C VAL A 62 12.92 -40.30 -14.26
N ARG A 63 12.24 -39.53 -13.40
CA ARG A 63 12.71 -38.24 -12.88
C ARG A 63 12.71 -38.26 -11.37
N LEU A 64 13.68 -37.57 -10.78
CA LEU A 64 13.75 -37.25 -9.37
C LEU A 64 13.59 -35.75 -9.21
N PHE A 65 12.60 -35.33 -8.44
CA PHE A 65 12.43 -33.93 -8.05
C PHE A 65 12.93 -33.73 -6.62
N ALA A 66 13.71 -32.67 -6.42
CA ALA A 66 14.17 -32.20 -5.12
C ALA A 66 13.03 -31.59 -4.27
N PRO A 67 13.24 -31.35 -2.96
CA PRO A 67 12.22 -30.77 -2.09
C PRO A 67 11.69 -29.41 -2.56
N ASP A 68 12.55 -28.59 -3.17
CA ASP A 68 12.21 -27.30 -3.77
C ASP A 68 11.38 -27.43 -5.07
N GLY A 69 11.29 -28.62 -5.66
CA GLY A 69 10.59 -28.88 -6.92
C GLY A 69 11.46 -28.90 -8.16
N THR A 70 12.76 -28.61 -8.06
CA THR A 70 13.69 -28.69 -9.19
C THR A 70 13.97 -30.16 -9.56
N THR A 71 14.47 -30.39 -10.78
CA THR A 71 14.85 -31.74 -11.20
C THR A 71 16.25 -32.06 -10.68
N ALA A 72 16.34 -32.99 -9.74
CA ALA A 72 17.60 -33.46 -9.15
C ALA A 72 18.34 -34.45 -10.06
N ASN A 73 17.60 -35.33 -10.73
CA ASN A 73 18.15 -36.33 -11.65
C ASN A 73 17.05 -36.82 -12.61
N PHE A 74 17.42 -37.33 -13.79
CA PHE A 74 16.52 -38.09 -14.64
C PHE A 74 17.28 -39.12 -15.47
N GLU A 75 16.59 -40.20 -15.82
CA GLU A 75 17.09 -41.27 -16.69
C GLU A 75 16.01 -41.70 -17.68
N GLN A 76 16.44 -42.17 -18.84
CA GLN A 76 15.54 -42.80 -19.82
C GLN A 76 15.78 -44.31 -19.82
N THR A 77 14.70 -45.08 -19.78
CA THR A 77 14.76 -46.55 -19.83
C THR A 77 13.72 -47.10 -20.80
N MET A 78 13.80 -48.38 -21.14
CA MET A 78 12.84 -49.08 -21.99
C MET A 78 12.10 -50.12 -21.16
N ALA A 79 10.77 -50.11 -21.24
CA ALA A 79 9.99 -51.25 -20.77
C ALA A 79 10.24 -52.45 -21.67
N LYS A 80 10.39 -53.63 -21.06
CA LYS A 80 10.57 -54.89 -21.78
C LYS A 80 9.26 -55.33 -22.44
N ASN A 81 9.31 -56.45 -23.17
CA ASN A 81 8.14 -57.10 -23.77
C ASN A 81 7.03 -57.43 -22.75
N ASP A 82 7.40 -57.72 -21.50
CA ASP A 82 6.47 -58.00 -20.41
C ASP A 82 6.00 -56.74 -19.66
N GLY A 83 6.37 -55.55 -20.13
CA GLY A 83 6.06 -54.26 -19.50
C GLY A 83 6.99 -53.89 -18.35
N SER A 84 7.84 -54.80 -17.86
CA SER A 84 8.72 -54.51 -16.73
C SER A 84 9.86 -53.56 -17.11
N PHE A 85 10.23 -52.68 -16.18
CA PHE A 85 11.42 -51.84 -16.30
C PHE A 85 12.16 -51.75 -14.97
N SER A 86 13.44 -51.41 -15.05
CA SER A 86 14.26 -51.13 -13.87
C SER A 86 15.45 -50.24 -14.24
N THR A 87 15.82 -49.32 -13.34
CA THR A 87 17.02 -48.49 -13.49
C THR A 87 17.56 -48.05 -12.12
N THR A 88 18.84 -47.74 -12.05
CA THR A 88 19.44 -47.07 -10.89
C THR A 88 19.54 -45.59 -11.21
N LEU A 89 18.74 -44.77 -10.55
CA LEU A 89 18.65 -43.35 -10.86
C LEU A 89 19.86 -42.57 -10.34
N MET A 90 20.33 -42.91 -9.13
CA MET A 90 21.55 -42.37 -8.54
C MET A 90 22.00 -43.15 -7.33
N LYS A 91 23.22 -42.87 -6.88
CA LYS A 91 23.67 -43.17 -5.51
C LYS A 91 23.62 -41.87 -4.71
N TRP A 92 22.93 -41.87 -3.57
CA TRP A 92 22.77 -40.67 -2.75
C TRP A 92 24.15 -40.14 -2.31
N PRO A 93 24.49 -38.87 -2.61
CA PRO A 93 25.75 -38.27 -2.17
C PRO A 93 25.67 -37.89 -0.68
N GLN A 94 26.72 -37.24 -0.18
CA GLN A 94 26.59 -36.45 1.04
C GLN A 94 25.66 -35.26 0.77
N PRO A 95 24.87 -34.81 1.77
CA PRO A 95 23.95 -33.69 1.58
C PRO A 95 24.71 -32.43 1.17
N SER A 96 24.14 -31.67 0.24
CA SER A 96 24.65 -30.38 -0.23
C SER A 96 23.52 -29.37 -0.39
N THR A 97 23.83 -28.15 -0.83
CA THR A 97 22.81 -27.16 -1.20
C THR A 97 21.94 -27.63 -2.36
N ASP A 98 22.51 -28.40 -3.29
CA ASP A 98 21.81 -28.87 -4.50
C ASP A 98 21.03 -30.17 -4.25
N LEU A 99 21.49 -30.98 -3.28
CA LEU A 99 20.85 -32.22 -2.86
C LEU A 99 20.71 -32.23 -1.33
N PRO A 100 19.81 -31.40 -0.77
CA PRO A 100 19.61 -31.33 0.67
C PRO A 100 18.77 -32.49 1.19
N TYR A 101 18.77 -32.69 2.50
CA TYR A 101 17.80 -33.58 3.13
C TYR A 101 16.38 -33.06 2.92
N GLY A 102 15.42 -33.98 2.79
CA GLY A 102 14.03 -33.62 2.54
C GLY A 102 13.27 -34.70 1.78
N THR A 103 12.07 -34.34 1.33
CA THR A 103 11.15 -35.23 0.62
C THR A 103 11.27 -35.02 -0.87
N TYR A 104 11.76 -36.04 -1.56
CA TYR A 104 11.92 -36.07 -3.00
C TYR A 104 10.73 -36.77 -3.65
N VAL A 105 10.48 -36.48 -4.93
CA VAL A 105 9.46 -37.17 -5.73
C VAL A 105 10.13 -37.94 -6.84
N VAL A 106 9.95 -39.25 -6.86
CA VAL A 106 10.24 -40.07 -8.04
C VAL A 106 9.00 -40.02 -8.93
N GLN A 107 9.18 -39.66 -10.19
CA GLN A 107 8.14 -39.71 -11.21
C GLN A 107 8.58 -40.64 -12.33
N VAL A 108 7.68 -41.50 -12.78
CA VAL A 108 7.84 -42.21 -14.05
C VAL A 108 6.82 -41.69 -15.05
N VAL A 109 7.25 -41.41 -16.27
CA VAL A 109 6.40 -40.86 -17.34
C VAL A 109 6.50 -41.76 -18.56
N ALA A 110 5.35 -42.24 -19.04
CA ALA A 110 5.23 -43.00 -20.27
C ALA A 110 5.19 -42.07 -21.50
N GLN A 111 5.46 -42.62 -22.70
CA GLN A 111 5.40 -41.86 -23.94
C GLN A 111 4.01 -41.26 -24.22
N SER A 112 2.94 -41.90 -23.72
CA SER A 112 1.56 -41.40 -23.78
C SER A 112 1.33 -40.11 -22.97
N GLY A 113 2.25 -39.76 -22.06
CA GLY A 113 2.11 -38.65 -21.12
C GLY A 113 1.56 -39.06 -19.75
N GLU A 114 1.09 -40.29 -19.61
CA GLU A 114 0.68 -40.83 -18.31
C GLU A 114 1.87 -40.96 -17.37
N SER A 115 1.65 -40.69 -16.08
CA SER A 115 2.73 -40.68 -15.12
C SER A 115 2.28 -41.12 -13.74
N GLU A 116 3.20 -41.75 -13.02
CA GLU A 116 3.02 -42.14 -11.62
C GLU A 116 4.09 -41.49 -10.76
N ARG A 117 3.74 -41.12 -9.52
CA ARG A 117 4.60 -40.39 -8.60
C ARG A 117 4.67 -41.08 -7.24
N LYS A 118 5.86 -41.08 -6.64
CA LYS A 118 6.09 -41.61 -5.30
C LYS A 118 7.01 -40.70 -4.49
N ASN A 119 6.59 -40.36 -3.27
CA ASN A 119 7.44 -39.66 -2.32
C ASN A 119 8.48 -40.60 -1.70
N ILE A 120 9.71 -40.12 -1.59
CA ILE A 120 10.79 -40.77 -0.84
C ILE A 120 11.49 -39.72 0.04
N LYS A 121 12.14 -40.15 1.12
CA LYS A 121 12.87 -39.25 2.03
C LYS A 121 14.38 -39.45 1.89
N PHE A 122 15.14 -38.36 1.82
CA PHE A 122 16.58 -38.37 2.03
C PHE A 122 16.87 -37.78 3.41
N ALA A 123 17.55 -38.54 4.27
CA ALA A 123 17.80 -38.20 5.67
C ALA A 123 19.20 -38.65 6.11
N ALA A 124 19.63 -38.19 7.29
CA ALA A 124 20.94 -38.54 7.86
C ALA A 124 21.07 -40.05 8.16
N SER A 125 19.97 -40.73 8.46
CA SER A 125 19.90 -42.16 8.72
C SER A 125 18.67 -42.76 8.03
N SER A 126 18.78 -44.03 7.64
CA SER A 126 17.67 -44.84 7.10
C SER A 126 16.96 -45.67 8.18
N GLU A 127 17.25 -45.44 9.46
CA GLU A 127 16.57 -46.14 10.56
C GLU A 127 15.06 -45.97 10.43
N LEU A 128 14.35 -47.09 10.55
CA LEU A 128 12.91 -47.21 10.32
C LEU A 128 12.15 -46.40 11.35
N VAL A 129 11.95 -45.12 11.07
CA VAL A 129 10.86 -44.38 11.67
C VAL A 129 9.59 -44.90 10.99
N THR A 130 8.75 -45.64 11.72
CA THR A 130 7.42 -46.12 11.29
C THR A 130 6.41 -44.98 11.05
N VAL A 131 6.90 -43.76 10.82
CA VAL A 131 6.09 -42.57 10.56
C VAL A 131 5.94 -42.43 9.05
N PRO A 132 4.73 -42.13 8.54
CA PRO A 132 4.53 -41.85 7.12
C PRO A 132 5.48 -40.75 6.62
N ILE A 133 5.94 -40.86 5.37
CA ILE A 133 6.74 -39.83 4.73
C ILE A 133 5.84 -38.62 4.47
N GLU A 134 5.97 -37.61 5.32
CA GLU A 134 5.27 -36.34 5.19
C GLU A 134 6.21 -35.27 4.62
N ARG A 135 5.71 -34.58 3.59
CA ARG A 135 6.31 -33.35 3.06
C ARG A 135 5.76 -32.19 3.87
N SER A 136 6.64 -31.37 4.44
CA SER A 136 6.21 -30.15 5.13
C SER A 136 6.21 -28.97 4.16
N VAL A 137 5.04 -28.52 3.70
CA VAL A 137 4.92 -27.27 2.93
C VAL A 137 4.44 -26.16 3.85
N GLN A 138 5.15 -25.04 3.87
CA GLN A 138 4.82 -23.88 4.69
C GLN A 138 4.55 -22.66 3.82
N VAL A 139 3.46 -21.95 4.13
CA VAL A 139 3.12 -20.66 3.55
C VAL A 139 3.16 -19.60 4.64
N ILE A 140 3.97 -18.56 4.45
CA ILE A 140 4.03 -17.41 5.34
C ILE A 140 3.59 -16.18 4.55
N VAL A 141 2.65 -15.42 5.10
CA VAL A 141 2.09 -14.22 4.46
C VAL A 141 2.48 -12.99 5.26
N PHE A 142 3.06 -12.00 4.59
CA PHE A 142 3.42 -10.71 5.17
C PHE A 142 2.59 -9.63 4.50
N ALA A 143 1.75 -8.97 5.29
CA ALA A 143 0.98 -7.81 4.86
C ALA A 143 1.22 -6.67 5.87
N PRO A 144 1.14 -5.39 5.44
CA PRO A 144 1.12 -4.30 6.38
C PRO A 144 -0.10 -4.43 7.30
N GLU A 145 0.06 -4.12 8.58
CA GLU A 145 -1.04 -4.16 9.55
C GLU A 145 -2.08 -3.08 9.24
N ILE A 146 -1.62 -1.90 8.80
CA ILE A 146 -2.45 -0.74 8.45
C ILE A 146 -2.07 -0.26 7.05
N ALA A 147 -3.09 0.08 6.25
CA ALA A 147 -2.94 0.72 4.95
C ALA A 147 -3.98 1.84 4.74
N ALA A 148 -3.79 2.65 3.71
CA ALA A 148 -4.76 3.69 3.32
C ALA A 148 -5.64 3.23 2.15
N SER A 149 -6.90 3.66 2.14
CA SER A 149 -7.77 3.55 0.98
C SER A 149 -7.15 4.23 -0.23
N ASP A 150 -7.35 3.66 -1.41
CA ASP A 150 -6.84 4.15 -2.69
C ASP A 150 -5.31 4.28 -2.81
N ARG A 151 -4.55 3.69 -1.88
CA ARG A 151 -3.10 3.55 -1.98
C ARG A 151 -2.70 2.09 -2.14
N PRO A 152 -1.92 1.75 -3.18
CA PRO A 152 -1.45 0.39 -3.34
C PRO A 152 -0.46 0.02 -2.23
N PHE A 153 -0.52 -1.23 -1.78
CA PHE A 153 0.48 -1.82 -0.90
C PHE A 153 0.78 -3.24 -1.37
N ARG A 154 1.90 -3.80 -0.90
CA ARG A 154 2.32 -5.16 -1.28
C ARG A 154 2.07 -6.14 -0.16
N VAL A 155 1.56 -7.30 -0.54
CA VAL A 155 1.47 -8.49 0.32
C VAL A 155 2.45 -9.52 -0.22
N PHE A 156 3.39 -9.93 0.62
CA PHE A 156 4.41 -10.92 0.28
C PHE A 156 4.01 -12.30 0.77
N VAL A 157 4.40 -13.32 0.01
CA VAL A 157 4.11 -14.72 0.30
C VAL A 157 5.40 -15.51 0.16
N GLN A 158 5.83 -16.16 1.24
CA GLN A 158 6.93 -17.12 1.19
C GLN A 158 6.35 -18.53 1.18
N VAL A 159 6.81 -19.37 0.25
CA VAL A 159 6.44 -20.79 0.16
C VAL A 159 7.72 -21.62 0.28
N SER A 160 7.75 -22.50 1.27
CA SER A 160 8.84 -23.45 1.46
C SER A 160 8.35 -24.89 1.56
N SER A 161 9.22 -25.84 1.25
CA SER A 161 9.00 -27.29 1.27
C SER A 161 10.20 -27.95 1.94
N ASP A 162 9.95 -28.62 3.07
CA ASP A 162 10.97 -29.17 3.97
C ASP A 162 12.07 -28.15 4.35
N GLY A 163 11.68 -26.87 4.46
CA GLY A 163 12.60 -25.76 4.79
C GLY A 163 13.26 -25.08 3.59
N HIS A 164 13.05 -25.57 2.36
CA HIS A 164 13.64 -25.01 1.14
C HIS A 164 12.63 -24.16 0.36
N LEU A 165 13.06 -23.03 -0.20
CA LEU A 165 12.21 -22.16 -1.00
C LEU A 165 11.74 -22.90 -2.27
N VAL A 166 10.43 -22.89 -2.52
CA VAL A 166 9.85 -23.65 -3.63
C VAL A 166 10.13 -22.96 -4.97
N HIS A 167 10.64 -23.73 -5.91
CA HIS A 167 10.74 -23.35 -7.31
C HIS A 167 9.44 -23.75 -8.04
N GLY A 168 8.68 -22.76 -8.51
CA GLY A 168 7.43 -23.02 -9.20
C GLY A 168 6.80 -21.78 -9.84
N LYS A 169 6.04 -22.00 -10.91
CA LYS A 169 5.26 -20.93 -11.55
C LYS A 169 4.19 -20.45 -10.59
N VAL A 170 4.21 -19.15 -10.27
CA VAL A 170 3.32 -18.55 -9.27
C VAL A 170 1.83 -18.85 -9.53
N LYS A 171 1.39 -18.76 -10.79
CA LYS A 171 -0.02 -18.98 -11.18
C LYS A 171 -0.52 -20.41 -10.99
N THR A 172 0.38 -21.39 -10.91
CA THR A 172 0.03 -22.78 -10.60
C THR A 172 0.15 -23.05 -9.11
N LEU A 173 1.26 -22.60 -8.51
CA LEU A 173 1.58 -22.81 -7.10
C LEU A 173 0.54 -22.17 -6.18
N LEU A 174 0.16 -20.92 -6.45
CA LEU A 174 -0.73 -20.10 -5.62
C LEU A 174 -2.12 -19.89 -6.27
N SER A 175 -2.57 -20.86 -7.07
CA SER A 175 -3.77 -20.75 -7.92
C SER A 175 -5.09 -20.56 -7.17
N ALA A 176 -5.14 -20.93 -5.88
CA ALA A 176 -6.33 -20.82 -5.03
C ALA A 176 -6.29 -19.62 -4.06
N SER A 177 -5.27 -18.75 -4.18
CA SER A 177 -5.13 -17.57 -3.33
C SER A 177 -6.19 -16.51 -3.63
N HIS A 178 -6.72 -15.89 -2.57
CA HIS A 178 -7.79 -14.90 -2.65
C HIS A 178 -7.71 -13.90 -1.50
N VAL A 179 -8.45 -12.79 -1.63
CA VAL A 179 -8.65 -11.80 -0.58
C VAL A 179 -10.13 -11.73 -0.21
N HIS A 180 -10.41 -11.74 1.09
CA HIS A 180 -11.70 -11.34 1.64
C HIS A 180 -11.71 -9.83 1.82
N THR A 181 -12.69 -9.17 1.23
CA THR A 181 -12.91 -7.73 1.37
C THR A 181 -13.79 -7.41 2.58
N PRO A 182 -13.83 -6.16 3.07
CA PRO A 182 -14.70 -5.74 4.17
C PRO A 182 -16.20 -5.95 3.92
N SER A 183 -16.63 -6.09 2.67
CA SER A 183 -18.02 -6.34 2.28
C SER A 183 -18.37 -7.84 2.17
N ASP A 184 -17.55 -8.70 2.76
CA ASP A 184 -17.61 -10.18 2.66
C ASP A 184 -17.45 -10.74 1.23
N SER A 185 -17.10 -9.90 0.24
CA SER A 185 -16.79 -10.39 -1.10
C SER A 185 -15.42 -11.06 -1.15
N VAL A 186 -15.30 -12.13 -1.96
CA VAL A 186 -14.05 -12.86 -2.18
C VAL A 186 -13.54 -12.56 -3.60
N ARG A 187 -12.27 -12.16 -3.71
CA ARG A 187 -11.62 -11.92 -5.00
C ARG A 187 -10.39 -12.81 -5.17
N SER A 188 -10.29 -13.49 -6.30
CA SER A 188 -9.09 -14.26 -6.66
C SER A 188 -7.89 -13.35 -6.90
N LEU A 189 -6.72 -13.76 -6.41
CA LEU A 189 -5.45 -13.05 -6.60
C LEU A 189 -4.55 -13.69 -7.66
N THR A 190 -4.99 -14.80 -8.27
CA THR A 190 -4.16 -15.67 -9.14
C THR A 190 -3.55 -14.94 -10.33
N GLN A 191 -4.22 -13.93 -10.87
CA GLN A 191 -3.70 -13.14 -12.00
C GLN A 191 -2.82 -11.97 -11.58
N GLU A 192 -2.89 -11.54 -10.32
CA GLU A 192 -2.18 -10.39 -9.74
C GLU A 192 -0.90 -10.81 -9.01
N LEU A 193 -0.73 -12.11 -8.73
CA LEU A 193 0.44 -12.65 -8.08
C LEU A 193 1.64 -12.70 -9.02
N GLU A 194 2.75 -12.14 -8.54
CA GLU A 194 4.04 -12.06 -9.23
C GLU A 194 5.14 -12.76 -8.42
N GLN A 195 6.19 -13.18 -9.11
CA GLN A 195 7.37 -13.77 -8.48
C GLN A 195 8.42 -12.68 -8.24
N LEU A 196 8.83 -12.50 -6.98
CA LEU A 196 9.95 -11.64 -6.62
C LEU A 196 11.27 -12.43 -6.65
N HIS A 197 11.25 -13.62 -6.05
CA HIS A 197 12.36 -14.56 -6.01
C HIS A 197 11.81 -15.99 -5.93
N GLU A 198 12.68 -17.00 -5.99
CA GLU A 198 12.26 -18.38 -5.75
C GLU A 198 11.66 -18.52 -4.34
N GLY A 199 10.52 -19.20 -4.25
CA GLY A 199 9.72 -19.31 -3.03
C GLY A 199 9.22 -17.98 -2.45
N LEU A 200 9.41 -16.83 -3.11
CA LEU A 200 8.96 -15.52 -2.63
C LEU A 200 8.16 -14.79 -3.71
N TYR A 201 6.89 -14.57 -3.41
CA TYR A 201 5.89 -14.01 -4.31
C TYR A 201 5.29 -12.75 -3.70
N PHE A 202 4.63 -11.93 -4.52
CA PHE A 202 3.89 -10.79 -4.00
C PHE A 202 2.66 -10.50 -4.85
N VAL A 203 1.72 -9.77 -4.26
CA VAL A 203 0.63 -9.09 -4.98
C VAL A 203 0.64 -7.62 -4.57
N GLU A 204 0.48 -6.74 -5.55
CA GLU A 204 0.25 -5.31 -5.30
C GLU A 204 -1.26 -5.07 -5.25
N TYR A 205 -1.78 -4.78 -4.06
CA TYR A 205 -3.21 -4.63 -3.82
C TYR A 205 -3.57 -3.17 -3.56
N LYS A 206 -4.59 -2.67 -4.26
CA LYS A 206 -5.14 -1.33 -4.06
C LYS A 206 -6.55 -1.43 -3.47
N PRO A 207 -6.75 -1.17 -2.17
CA PRO A 207 -8.08 -1.19 -1.57
C PRO A 207 -8.87 0.05 -1.99
N THR A 208 -10.18 -0.08 -2.11
CA THR A 208 -11.09 1.02 -2.50
C THR A 208 -12.08 1.39 -1.41
N HIS A 209 -12.10 0.64 -0.30
CA HIS A 209 -13.00 0.87 0.82
C HIS A 209 -12.23 0.65 2.12
N GLU A 210 -12.67 1.33 3.18
CA GLU A 210 -12.16 1.11 4.53
C GLU A 210 -12.62 -0.24 5.09
N GLY A 211 -11.85 -0.76 6.05
CA GLY A 211 -12.15 -2.01 6.76
C GLY A 211 -11.04 -3.05 6.65
N THR A 212 -11.30 -4.24 7.18
CA THR A 212 -10.31 -5.33 7.23
C THR A 212 -10.33 -6.14 5.95
N TYR A 213 -9.17 -6.25 5.31
CA TYR A 213 -8.93 -7.18 4.20
C TYR A 213 -8.14 -8.38 4.73
N VAL A 214 -8.59 -9.60 4.44
CA VAL A 214 -7.88 -10.84 4.82
C VAL A 214 -7.34 -11.50 3.56
N PHE A 215 -6.01 -11.52 3.44
CA PHE A 215 -5.30 -12.17 2.36
C PHE A 215 -5.07 -13.64 2.73
N HIS A 216 -5.71 -14.55 2.01
CA HIS A 216 -5.59 -15.97 2.21
C HIS A 216 -4.81 -16.58 1.04
N MET A 217 -3.59 -17.01 1.33
CA MET A 217 -2.66 -17.57 0.35
C MET A 217 -2.64 -19.09 0.47
N VAL A 218 -2.86 -19.77 -0.64
CA VAL A 218 -2.96 -21.23 -0.68
C VAL A 218 -1.95 -21.76 -1.68
N ALA A 219 -0.95 -22.49 -1.18
CA ALA A 219 0.07 -23.13 -2.01
C ALA A 219 -0.25 -24.61 -2.21
N ASN A 220 -0.18 -25.09 -3.45
CA ASN A 220 -0.16 -26.51 -3.77
C ASN A 220 1.18 -26.88 -4.41
N HIS A 221 2.01 -27.61 -3.67
CA HIS A 221 3.32 -28.05 -4.12
C HIS A 221 3.41 -29.57 -4.08
N GLN A 222 3.63 -30.19 -5.24
CA GLN A 222 3.77 -31.65 -5.40
C GLN A 222 2.66 -32.46 -4.69
N GLY A 223 1.42 -31.96 -4.72
CA GLY A 223 0.24 -32.60 -4.13
C GLY A 223 0.02 -32.32 -2.65
N THR A 224 0.91 -31.55 -2.00
CA THR A 224 0.73 -31.07 -0.62
C THR A 224 0.19 -29.65 -0.64
N VAL A 225 -0.90 -29.41 0.08
CA VAL A 225 -1.53 -28.08 0.20
C VAL A 225 -1.14 -27.45 1.53
N SER A 226 -0.84 -26.16 1.51
CA SER A 226 -0.55 -25.36 2.69
C SER A 226 -1.19 -23.99 2.58
N HIS A 227 -1.52 -23.41 3.74
CA HIS A 227 -2.29 -22.19 3.86
C HIS A 227 -1.53 -21.18 4.73
N GLY A 228 -1.64 -19.91 4.35
CA GLY A 228 -1.18 -18.80 5.18
C GLY A 228 -2.15 -17.64 5.05
N SER A 229 -2.31 -16.85 6.10
CA SER A 229 -3.19 -15.68 6.07
C SER A 229 -2.56 -14.48 6.78
N ALA A 230 -2.84 -13.29 6.26
CA ALA A 230 -2.52 -12.03 6.92
C ALA A 230 -3.71 -11.07 6.73
N ALA A 231 -3.92 -10.19 7.70
CA ALA A 231 -4.97 -9.18 7.64
C ALA A 231 -4.36 -7.78 7.60
N THR A 232 -5.00 -6.89 6.84
CA THR A 232 -4.66 -5.47 6.78
C THR A 232 -5.91 -4.67 7.10
N LEU A 233 -5.82 -3.75 8.07
CA LEU A 233 -6.85 -2.76 8.33
C LEU A 233 -6.62 -1.55 7.40
N VAL A 234 -7.58 -1.30 6.51
CA VAL A 234 -7.56 -0.15 5.61
C VAL A 234 -8.35 1.00 6.25
N LEU A 235 -7.70 2.15 6.36
CA LEU A 235 -8.27 3.40 6.88
C LEU A 235 -8.32 4.45 5.76
N GLY A 236 -9.07 5.53 5.94
CA GLY A 236 -9.11 6.63 4.96
C GLY A 236 -7.75 7.28 4.70
N GLN A 237 -6.83 7.24 5.68
CA GLN A 237 -5.46 7.74 5.56
C GLN A 237 -4.45 6.84 6.28
N ASP A 238 -3.20 6.85 5.81
CA ASP A 238 -2.06 6.23 6.48
C ASP A 238 -1.34 7.24 7.38
N LEU A 239 -0.36 6.76 8.16
CA LEU A 239 0.45 7.62 9.04
C LEU A 239 1.18 8.73 8.26
N ALA A 240 1.57 8.48 7.01
CA ALA A 240 2.24 9.48 6.19
C ALA A 240 1.30 10.63 5.81
N GLY A 241 0.05 10.31 5.48
CA GLY A 241 -1.03 11.29 5.26
C GLY A 241 -1.26 12.15 6.50
N LEU A 242 -1.49 11.51 7.66
CA LEU A 242 -1.71 12.20 8.93
C LEU A 242 -0.50 13.08 9.33
N SER A 243 0.72 12.60 9.11
CA SER A 243 1.94 13.38 9.37
C SER A 243 2.00 14.64 8.52
N GLN A 244 1.60 14.56 7.24
CA GLN A 244 1.59 15.72 6.35
C GLN A 244 0.53 16.74 6.77
N GLU A 245 -0.64 16.28 7.20
CA GLU A 245 -1.69 17.15 7.75
C GLU A 245 -1.22 17.87 9.03
N ILE A 246 -0.52 17.18 9.93
CA ILE A 246 0.06 17.78 11.14
C ILE A 246 1.11 18.84 10.78
N VAL A 247 1.98 18.58 9.81
CA VAL A 247 2.97 19.56 9.34
C VAL A 247 2.28 20.80 8.76
N SER A 248 1.24 20.60 7.95
CA SER A 248 0.46 21.71 7.38
C SER A 248 -0.24 22.52 8.47
N LEU A 249 -0.81 21.86 9.48
CA LEU A 249 -1.45 22.53 10.61
C LEU A 249 -0.44 23.35 11.42
N ASN A 250 0.75 22.81 11.69
CA ASN A 250 1.82 23.53 12.35
C ASN A 250 2.24 24.78 11.57
N GLN A 251 2.33 24.69 10.24
CA GLN A 251 2.65 25.85 9.42
C GLN A 251 1.58 26.96 9.53
N VAL A 252 0.30 26.58 9.48
CA VAL A 252 -0.82 27.53 9.65
C VAL A 252 -0.77 28.17 11.04
N LEU A 253 -0.49 27.41 12.10
CA LEU A 253 -0.35 27.92 13.46
C LEU A 253 0.85 28.87 13.60
N THR A 254 1.99 28.55 12.99
CA THR A 254 3.16 29.44 12.97
C THR A 254 2.82 30.76 12.27
N THR A 255 2.19 30.71 11.09
CA THR A 255 1.75 31.91 10.38
C THR A 255 0.78 32.74 11.23
N ALA A 256 -0.23 32.10 11.83
CA ALA A 256 -1.17 32.79 12.72
C ALA A 256 -0.47 33.46 13.91
N SER A 257 0.54 32.81 14.50
CA SER A 257 1.35 33.39 15.59
C SER A 257 2.11 34.63 15.13
N THR A 258 2.76 34.57 13.96
CA THR A 258 3.51 35.72 13.41
C THR A 258 2.61 36.90 13.06
N GLU A 259 1.41 36.64 12.54
CA GLU A 259 0.41 37.68 12.30
C GLU A 259 -0.07 38.32 13.61
N LEU A 260 -0.23 37.53 14.69
CA LEU A 260 -0.56 38.07 16.01
C LEU A 260 0.56 38.93 16.61
N ASP A 261 1.83 38.54 16.46
CA ASP A 261 2.97 39.34 16.91
C ASP A 261 3.02 40.69 16.16
N THR A 262 2.74 40.66 14.85
CA THR A 262 2.65 41.86 14.02
C THR A 262 1.51 42.76 14.47
N LEU A 263 0.31 42.19 14.66
CA LEU A 263 -0.85 42.93 15.16
C LEU A 263 -0.58 43.54 16.55
N GLN A 264 0.11 42.83 17.44
CA GLN A 264 0.50 43.35 18.74
C GLN A 264 1.44 44.55 18.60
N SER A 265 2.45 44.46 17.73
CA SER A 265 3.36 45.57 17.43
C SER A 265 2.62 46.79 16.89
N ASP A 266 1.69 46.58 15.95
CA ASP A 266 0.89 47.66 15.36
C ASP A 266 -0.01 48.35 16.40
N ILE A 267 -0.64 47.58 17.30
CA ILE A 267 -1.45 48.12 18.41
C ILE A 267 -0.58 48.97 19.35
N HIS A 268 0.63 48.51 19.69
CA HIS A 268 1.56 49.31 20.48
C HIS A 268 1.98 50.58 19.75
N GLY A 269 2.26 50.51 18.45
CA GLY A 269 2.57 51.67 17.61
C GLY A 269 1.41 52.68 17.52
N PHE A 270 0.17 52.20 17.47
CA PHE A 270 -1.00 53.06 17.57
C PHE A 270 -1.10 53.73 18.94
N GLY A 271 -0.83 52.99 20.02
CA GLY A 271 -0.80 53.52 21.39
C GLY A 271 0.20 54.67 21.56
N THR A 272 1.44 54.51 21.07
CA THR A 272 2.47 55.57 21.16
C THR A 272 2.11 56.79 20.30
N THR A 273 1.49 56.57 19.14
CA THR A 273 0.97 57.64 18.28
C THR A 273 -0.12 58.44 18.99
N LEU A 274 -1.04 57.75 19.66
CA LEU A 274 -2.13 58.36 20.42
C LEU A 274 -1.61 59.16 21.62
N GLU A 275 -0.65 58.62 22.37
CA GLU A 275 0.01 59.30 23.49
C GLU A 275 0.72 60.58 23.01
N SER A 276 1.50 60.49 21.94
CA SER A 276 2.18 61.64 21.33
C SER A 276 1.21 62.73 20.85
N ALA A 277 0.06 62.33 20.29
CA ALA A 277 -0.99 63.27 19.89
C ALA A 277 -1.65 63.94 21.10
N SER A 278 -1.91 63.18 22.17
CA SER A 278 -2.43 63.69 23.44
C SER A 278 -1.50 64.74 24.05
N ASP A 279 -0.19 64.48 24.11
CA ASP A 279 0.79 65.42 24.65
C ASP A 279 0.87 66.73 23.87
N LYS A 280 0.82 66.64 22.53
CA LYS A 280 0.77 67.83 21.65
C LYS A 280 -0.50 68.65 21.88
N ILE A 281 -1.65 68.00 22.02
CA ILE A 281 -2.92 68.68 22.32
C ILE A 281 -2.84 69.38 23.67
N ASN A 282 -2.37 68.70 24.71
CA ASN A 282 -2.24 69.28 26.05
C ASN A 282 -1.28 70.48 26.06
N SER A 283 -0.16 70.38 25.35
CA SER A 283 0.80 71.49 25.21
C SER A 283 0.17 72.67 24.46
N GLY A 284 -0.51 72.42 23.34
CA GLY A 284 -1.19 73.45 22.57
C GLY A 284 -2.31 74.15 23.36
N VAL A 285 -3.06 73.41 24.18
CA VAL A 285 -4.05 73.99 25.10
C VAL A 285 -3.39 74.93 26.12
N SER A 286 -2.24 74.54 26.69
CA SER A 286 -1.49 75.39 27.62
C SER A 286 -0.97 76.68 26.96
N GLU A 287 -0.50 76.60 25.71
CA GLU A 287 -0.06 77.77 24.94
C GLU A 287 -1.22 78.72 24.62
N ILE A 288 -2.37 78.16 24.25
CA ILE A 288 -3.61 78.94 24.02
C ILE A 288 -4.02 79.65 25.31
N ASP A 289 -4.03 78.97 26.45
CA ASP A 289 -4.41 79.56 27.74
C ASP A 289 -3.50 80.74 28.14
N THR A 290 -2.19 80.59 27.91
CA THR A 290 -1.20 81.66 28.11
C THR A 290 -1.45 82.85 27.18
N SER A 291 -1.75 82.57 25.91
CA SER A 291 -2.03 83.60 24.91
C SER A 291 -3.32 84.36 25.24
N VAL A 292 -4.38 83.66 25.63
CA VAL A 292 -5.66 84.24 26.04
C VAL A 292 -5.48 85.11 27.29
N SER A 293 -4.71 84.65 28.29
CA SER A 293 -4.39 85.43 29.49
C SER A 293 -3.63 86.72 29.16
N SER A 294 -2.66 86.63 28.25
CA SER A 294 -1.88 87.80 27.78
C SER A 294 -2.76 88.78 27.01
N MET A 295 -3.63 88.29 26.13
CA MET A 295 -4.60 89.12 25.40
C MET A 295 -5.59 89.80 26.35
N SER A 296 -6.10 89.08 27.35
CA SER A 296 -6.99 89.65 28.38
C SER A 296 -6.32 90.81 29.13
N SER A 297 -5.04 90.65 29.48
CA SER A 297 -4.25 91.71 30.10
C SER A 297 -4.06 92.91 29.17
N ALA A 298 -3.77 92.67 27.87
CA ALA A 298 -3.64 93.73 26.88
C ALA A 298 -4.95 94.50 26.67
N VAL A 299 -6.10 93.80 26.63
CA VAL A 299 -7.42 94.42 26.55
C VAL A 299 -7.69 95.30 27.78
N THR A 300 -7.38 94.82 28.98
CA THR A 300 -7.50 95.60 30.22
C THR A 300 -6.66 96.89 30.15
N ASN A 301 -5.41 96.79 29.69
CA ASN A 301 -4.54 97.96 29.51
C ASN A 301 -5.09 98.96 28.49
N ILE A 302 -5.69 98.47 27.38
CA ILE A 302 -6.33 99.33 26.37
C ILE A 302 -7.56 100.03 26.96
N GLU A 303 -8.36 99.33 27.75
CA GLU A 303 -9.53 99.90 28.43
C GLU A 303 -9.11 101.02 29.38
N GLU A 304 -8.09 100.79 30.22
CA GLU A 304 -7.51 101.82 31.10
C GLU A 304 -6.96 103.02 30.32
N ALA A 305 -6.20 102.78 29.25
CA ALA A 305 -5.68 103.85 28.39
C ALA A 305 -6.79 104.65 27.71
N SER A 306 -7.86 103.99 27.28
CA SER A 306 -9.05 104.64 26.71
C SER A 306 -9.74 105.56 27.71
N LEU A 307 -9.89 105.09 28.96
CA LEU A 307 -10.43 105.90 30.06
C LEU A 307 -9.55 107.13 30.34
N GLN A 308 -8.22 106.97 30.34
CA GLN A 308 -7.28 108.09 30.50
C GLN A 308 -7.40 109.11 29.36
N VAL A 309 -7.45 108.66 28.10
CA VAL A 309 -7.63 109.55 26.94
C VAL A 309 -8.93 110.33 27.05
N ASN A 310 -10.04 109.66 27.42
CA ASN A 310 -11.31 110.35 27.65
C ASN A 310 -11.21 111.39 28.77
N SER A 311 -10.54 111.04 29.88
CA SER A 311 -10.30 111.98 30.98
C SER A 311 -9.48 113.21 30.56
N LEU A 312 -8.59 113.08 29.57
CA LEU A 312 -7.82 114.20 29.02
C LEU A 312 -8.61 115.01 27.97
N LEU A 313 -9.43 114.35 27.15
CA LEU A 313 -10.22 115.00 26.11
C LEU A 313 -11.38 115.83 26.69
N PHE A 314 -12.03 115.38 27.77
CA PHE A 314 -13.18 116.10 28.33
C PHE A 314 -12.83 117.55 28.74
N PRO A 315 -11.75 117.83 29.50
CA PRO A 315 -11.33 119.20 29.80
C PRO A 315 -10.98 120.01 28.55
N ILE A 316 -10.35 119.40 27.54
CA ILE A 316 -9.97 120.08 26.30
C ILE A 316 -11.21 120.49 25.50
N VAL A 317 -12.15 119.57 25.27
CA VAL A 317 -13.41 119.84 24.57
C VAL A 317 -14.22 120.90 25.34
N GLY A 318 -14.29 120.78 26.67
CA GLY A 318 -14.91 121.80 27.53
C GLY A 318 -14.26 123.18 27.35
N SER A 319 -12.93 123.25 27.31
CA SER A 319 -12.20 124.50 27.08
C SER A 319 -12.46 125.09 25.69
N ILE A 320 -12.48 124.27 24.63
CA ILE A 320 -12.84 124.71 23.27
C ILE A 320 -14.26 125.26 23.24
N ALA A 321 -15.23 124.56 23.86
CA ALA A 321 -16.61 125.02 23.92
C ALA A 321 -16.73 126.39 24.61
N VAL A 322 -16.00 126.61 25.70
CA VAL A 322 -15.93 127.92 26.39
C VAL A 322 -15.34 128.99 25.46
N ILE A 323 -14.23 128.70 24.78
CA ILE A 323 -13.59 129.62 23.83
C ILE A 323 -14.57 130.00 22.70
N VAL A 324 -15.25 129.02 22.11
CA VAL A 324 -16.23 129.24 21.03
C VAL A 324 -17.41 130.07 21.53
N ALA A 325 -17.97 129.76 22.69
CA ALA A 325 -19.04 130.57 23.29
C ALA A 325 -18.62 132.02 23.53
N LEU A 326 -17.37 132.23 23.98
CA LEU A 326 -16.79 133.56 24.15
C LEU A 326 -16.63 134.29 22.80
N GLN A 327 -16.12 133.61 21.77
CA GLN A 327 -15.99 134.17 20.42
C GLN A 327 -17.34 134.57 19.82
N ILE A 328 -18.39 133.75 19.97
CA ILE A 328 -19.75 134.07 19.52
C ILE A 328 -20.27 135.31 20.25
N THR A 329 -20.08 135.40 21.57
CA THR A 329 -20.49 136.56 22.37
C THR A 329 -19.79 137.85 21.92
N ILE A 330 -18.49 137.76 21.61
CA ILE A 330 -17.70 138.90 21.09
C ILE A 330 -18.19 139.33 19.69
N LEU A 331 -18.48 138.38 18.79
CA LEU A 331 -18.99 138.64 17.45
C LEU A 331 -20.40 139.23 17.46
N ALA A 332 -21.30 138.72 18.33
CA ALA A 332 -22.65 139.23 18.50
C ALA A 332 -22.67 140.67 19.05
N ARG A 333 -21.66 141.08 19.83
CA ARG A 333 -21.49 142.45 20.35
C ARG A 333 -20.95 143.44 19.30
N ARG A 334 -20.38 142.96 18.19
CA ARG A 334 -19.76 143.78 17.12
C ARG A 334 -20.69 144.03 15.91
N ARG A 335 -21.93 143.54 15.94
CA ARG A 335 -23.01 143.91 15.01
C ARG A 335 -23.95 144.91 15.66
#